data_AF-A0A0N0CU22-F1
#
_entry.id   AF-A0A0N0CU22-F1
#
_cell.length_a   1.000
_cell.length_b   1.000
_cell.length_c   1.000
_cell.angle_alpha   90.00
_cell.angle_beta   90.00
_cell.angle_gamma   90.00
#
_symmetry.space_group_name_H-M   'P 1'
#
loop_
_entity.id
_entity.type
_entity.pdbx_description
1 polymer ?
#
loop_
_entity_poly.entity_id
_entity_poly.type
_entity_poly.pdbx_seq_one_letter_code
_entity_poly.pdbx_strand_id
1 'polypeptide(L)'
;MLHRKLANGVDLNVILEDKFKTISFTFDLVSEAIPENFAKRAVLAELMEISNQDYPTQSKLARYLSSMYGASFGTNVLRYGNLSVLRINLSIPNPKFVDAKDDLLQQAVSFIYSVVFKPLATDGQFNKDTFTLQRNNMKKYVESISDDKQYYASIQLKKLFYKDYLNRGSFIFGTPNDYDLIDSQNEYEYYLFVLQNDNIKISVIGDVDEERIYNLFEQFKLSDRSVKYELAPLTSFKMNDDVEMVDKKIQSSQSCLNLGYRLPIFYNNKEAMAAVLLNAIFGGTSQSKLFKSVREKNSLAYSASSSYNSINGFVMVSTGINYSNKDKVLAIVKEQLNDIANGNVDIDVLNSIKAEMINAKKAVLDSPRQNMEQQFINGLLNRALSFNEWKQRVNDVTVHQIAEVAKKVELNSIFFLDGRIDDAN
;
A
#
# COMPACT_ATOMS: atom_id res chain seq x y z
N MET A 1 4.16 6.76 -22.34
CA MET A 1 3.40 7.39 -21.24
C MET A 1 3.41 8.86 -21.50
N LEU A 2 2.24 9.48 -21.53
CA LEU A 2 2.14 10.92 -21.65
C LEU A 2 1.58 11.49 -20.34
N HIS A 3 2.21 12.58 -19.92
CA HIS A 3 1.90 13.29 -18.69
C HIS A 3 1.45 14.71 -19.06
N ARG A 4 0.26 15.10 -18.60
CA ARG A 4 -0.28 16.46 -18.75
C ARG A 4 -0.65 17.02 -17.39
N LYS A 5 -0.33 18.29 -17.19
CA LYS A 5 -0.74 19.05 -16.02
C LYS A 5 -2.07 19.74 -16.31
N LEU A 6 -3.14 19.37 -15.61
CA LEU A 6 -4.47 19.98 -15.76
C LEU A 6 -4.58 21.28 -14.95
N ALA A 7 -3.95 21.31 -13.77
CA ALA A 7 -3.81 22.47 -12.89
C ALA A 7 -2.58 22.27 -11.99
N ASN A 8 -2.20 23.26 -11.19
CA ASN A 8 -1.15 23.07 -10.21
C ASN A 8 -1.52 21.99 -9.19
N GLY A 9 -0.72 20.93 -9.13
CA GLY A 9 -1.00 19.80 -8.24
C GLY A 9 -2.10 18.85 -8.74
N VAL A 10 -2.46 18.93 -10.02
CA VAL A 10 -3.42 18.06 -10.70
C VAL A 10 -2.79 17.52 -11.97
N ASP A 11 -2.45 16.24 -11.97
CA ASP A 11 -1.75 15.56 -13.05
C ASP A 11 -2.63 14.49 -13.71
N LEU A 12 -2.56 14.38 -15.03
CA LEU A 12 -3.16 13.31 -15.82
C LEU A 12 -2.05 12.51 -16.51
N ASN A 13 -2.07 11.19 -16.30
CA ASN A 13 -1.14 10.24 -16.89
C ASN A 13 -1.90 9.25 -17.78
N VAL A 14 -1.54 9.19 -19.07
CA VAL A 14 -2.13 8.24 -20.01
C VAL A 14 -1.06 7.23 -20.44
N ILE A 15 -1.38 5.95 -20.25
CA ILE A 15 -0.53 4.80 -20.57
C ILE A 15 -1.21 4.05 -21.72
N LEU A 16 -0.74 4.29 -22.94
CA LEU A 16 -1.27 3.67 -24.15
C LEU A 16 -0.83 2.20 -24.23
N GLU A 17 -1.80 1.29 -24.22
CA GLU A 17 -1.58 -0.16 -24.26
C GLU A 17 -2.70 -0.83 -25.06
N ASP A 18 -2.39 -1.44 -26.19
CA ASP A 18 -3.35 -2.09 -27.09
C ASP A 18 -3.66 -3.55 -26.75
N LYS A 19 -2.83 -4.17 -25.90
CA LYS A 19 -2.96 -5.58 -25.51
C LYS A 19 -4.13 -5.88 -24.57
N PHE A 20 -4.74 -4.88 -23.97
CA PHE A 20 -5.80 -5.07 -22.96
C PHE A 20 -7.21 -4.91 -23.54
N LYS A 21 -8.13 -5.77 -23.10
CA LYS A 21 -9.55 -5.70 -23.47
C LYS A 21 -10.39 -4.75 -22.61
N THR A 22 -9.75 -4.09 -21.66
CA THR A 22 -10.36 -3.17 -20.71
C THR A 22 -9.58 -1.86 -20.70
N ILE A 23 -10.25 -0.80 -20.25
CA ILE A 23 -9.62 0.48 -19.93
C ILE A 23 -9.77 0.67 -18.43
N SER A 24 -8.67 0.93 -17.75
CA SER A 24 -8.68 1.16 -16.31
C SER A 24 -8.30 2.60 -15.98
N PHE A 25 -8.90 3.12 -14.93
CA PHE A 25 -8.76 4.48 -14.44
C PHE A 25 -8.41 4.46 -12.95
N THR A 26 -7.52 5.35 -12.52
CA THR A 26 -7.46 5.79 -11.14
C THR A 26 -7.64 7.28 -11.01
N PHE A 27 -8.32 7.69 -9.94
CA PHE A 27 -8.36 9.06 -9.47
C PHE A 27 -7.86 9.06 -8.03
N ASP A 28 -6.65 9.57 -7.84
CA ASP A 28 -5.91 9.52 -6.58
C ASP A 28 -5.90 10.90 -5.93
N LEU A 29 -6.53 11.02 -4.76
CA LEU A 29 -6.40 12.15 -3.87
C LEU A 29 -5.21 11.89 -2.94
N VAL A 30 -4.18 12.72 -3.02
CA VAL A 30 -2.89 12.52 -2.36
C VAL A 30 -2.60 13.66 -1.40
N SER A 31 -2.32 13.30 -0.14
CA SER A 31 -1.95 14.23 0.92
C SER A 31 -0.82 13.67 1.78
N GLU A 32 -0.26 14.50 2.66
CA GLU A 32 0.51 13.99 3.78
C GLU A 32 -0.37 13.10 4.69
N ALA A 33 0.25 12.09 5.27
CA ALA A 33 -0.40 11.19 6.22
C ALA A 33 -0.50 11.86 7.58
N ILE A 34 -1.66 12.41 7.88
CA ILE A 34 -1.98 13.08 9.15
C ILE A 34 -2.80 12.10 10.01
N PRO A 35 -2.24 11.57 11.13
CA PRO A 35 -2.89 10.53 11.94
C PRO A 35 -4.32 10.88 12.38
N GLU A 36 -4.57 12.14 12.71
CA GLU A 36 -5.86 12.67 13.15
C GLU A 36 -6.96 12.52 12.09
N ASN A 37 -6.57 12.38 10.82
CA ASN A 37 -7.49 12.26 9.68
C ASN A 37 -7.62 10.81 9.17
N PHE A 38 -6.92 9.83 9.74
CA PHE A 38 -6.92 8.46 9.23
C PHE A 38 -8.30 7.81 9.24
N ALA A 39 -9.02 7.91 10.36
CA ALA A 39 -10.38 7.38 10.45
C ALA A 39 -11.36 8.13 9.53
N LYS A 40 -11.26 9.47 9.44
CA LYS A 40 -12.07 10.26 8.50
C LYS A 40 -11.84 9.84 7.05
N ARG A 41 -10.58 9.75 6.62
CA ARG A 41 -10.24 9.31 5.25
C ARG A 41 -10.75 7.91 4.92
N ALA A 42 -10.75 7.02 5.91
CA ALA A 42 -11.34 5.69 5.78
C ALA A 42 -12.86 5.74 5.61
N VAL A 43 -13.57 6.53 6.42
CA VAL A 43 -15.03 6.74 6.27
C VAL A 43 -15.36 7.38 4.93
N LEU A 44 -14.59 8.39 4.50
CA LEU A 44 -14.78 9.06 3.23
C LEU A 44 -14.68 8.10 2.03
N ALA A 45 -13.74 7.15 2.06
CA ALA A 45 -13.59 6.11 1.03
C ALA A 45 -14.90 5.31 0.87
N GLU A 46 -15.40 4.78 1.98
CA GLU A 46 -16.65 4.01 1.99
C GLU A 46 -17.85 4.83 1.53
N LEU A 47 -17.93 6.10 1.95
CA LEU A 47 -19.01 7.00 1.52
C LEU A 47 -18.99 7.23 0.01
N MET A 48 -17.80 7.42 -0.58
CA MET A 48 -17.64 7.57 -2.03
C MET A 48 -17.93 6.28 -2.79
N GLU A 49 -17.67 5.12 -2.19
CA GLU A 49 -17.90 3.82 -2.82
C GLU A 49 -19.37 3.41 -2.88
N ILE A 50 -20.16 3.82 -1.89
CA ILE A 50 -21.45 3.18 -1.65
C ILE A 50 -22.65 3.87 -2.30
N SER A 51 -22.57 5.20 -2.48
CA SER A 51 -23.64 6.02 -3.05
C SER A 51 -23.18 7.44 -3.31
N ASN A 52 -23.90 8.15 -4.18
CA ASN A 52 -23.69 9.58 -4.42
C ASN A 52 -25.01 10.23 -4.87
N GLN A 53 -25.01 11.51 -5.22
CA GLN A 53 -26.24 12.22 -5.59
C GLN A 53 -26.93 11.64 -6.83
N ASP A 54 -26.15 11.20 -7.83
CA ASP A 54 -26.70 10.61 -9.07
C ASP A 54 -27.13 9.16 -8.83
N TYR A 55 -26.43 8.43 -7.95
CA TYR A 55 -26.72 7.04 -7.55
C TYR A 55 -26.93 6.93 -6.03
N PRO A 56 -28.09 7.36 -5.50
CA PRO A 56 -28.30 7.53 -4.06
C PRO A 56 -28.45 6.23 -3.26
N THR A 57 -28.32 5.06 -3.92
CA THR A 57 -28.32 3.76 -3.25
C THR A 57 -27.33 2.81 -3.92
N GLN A 58 -26.81 1.84 -3.16
CA GLN A 58 -25.93 0.78 -3.68
C GLN A 58 -26.54 0.09 -4.90
N SER A 59 -27.84 -0.22 -4.85
CA SER A 59 -28.54 -0.88 -5.95
C SER A 59 -28.59 -0.02 -7.22
N LYS A 60 -28.72 1.31 -7.10
CA LYS A 60 -28.67 2.21 -8.26
C LYS A 60 -27.27 2.31 -8.84
N LEU A 61 -26.26 2.42 -7.98
CA LEU A 61 -24.85 2.46 -8.38
C LEU A 61 -24.45 1.16 -9.09
N ALA A 62 -24.78 0.00 -8.50
CA ALA A 62 -24.50 -1.31 -9.07
C ALA A 62 -25.24 -1.53 -10.41
N ARG A 63 -26.49 -1.07 -10.55
CA ARG A 63 -27.21 -1.11 -11.83
C ARG A 63 -26.54 -0.26 -12.90
N TYR A 64 -26.03 0.92 -12.53
CA TYR A 64 -25.31 1.77 -13.47
C TYR A 64 -24.00 1.12 -13.94
N LEU A 65 -23.21 0.57 -13.03
CA LEU A 65 -22.01 -0.22 -13.38
C LEU A 65 -22.34 -1.42 -14.27
N SER A 66 -23.46 -2.10 -14.00
CA SER A 66 -23.97 -3.19 -14.85
C SER A 66 -24.33 -2.70 -16.25
N SER A 67 -24.97 -1.53 -16.39
CA SER A 67 -25.24 -0.92 -17.71
C SER A 67 -23.97 -0.50 -18.46
N MET A 68 -22.88 -0.22 -17.74
CA MET A 68 -21.54 -0.02 -18.32
C MET A 68 -20.84 -1.35 -18.64
N TYR A 69 -21.60 -2.34 -19.14
CA TYR A 69 -21.12 -3.68 -19.50
C TYR A 69 -20.41 -4.41 -18.35
N GLY A 70 -20.90 -4.23 -17.12
CA GLY A 70 -20.32 -4.85 -15.93
C GLY A 70 -18.99 -4.20 -15.50
N ALA A 71 -18.91 -2.87 -15.58
CA ALA A 71 -17.76 -2.12 -15.08
C ALA A 71 -17.46 -2.45 -13.61
N SER A 72 -16.19 -2.51 -13.24
CA SER A 72 -15.76 -2.71 -11.85
C SER A 72 -15.27 -1.41 -11.24
N PHE A 73 -15.68 -1.15 -10.01
CA PHE A 73 -15.39 0.08 -9.27
C PHE A 73 -15.10 -0.25 -7.81
N GLY A 74 -14.32 0.61 -7.16
CA GLY A 74 -14.08 0.57 -5.73
C GLY A 74 -13.14 1.69 -5.29
N THR A 75 -12.91 1.76 -3.98
CA THR A 75 -12.03 2.73 -3.36
C THR A 75 -10.99 2.05 -2.47
N ASN A 76 -9.86 2.74 -2.24
CA ASN A 76 -8.82 2.27 -1.34
C ASN A 76 -8.16 3.44 -0.59
N VAL A 77 -7.78 3.20 0.66
CA VAL A 77 -6.83 4.06 1.40
C VAL A 77 -5.47 3.38 1.44
N LEU A 78 -4.45 4.03 0.88
CA LEU A 78 -3.10 3.50 0.73
C LEU A 78 -2.09 4.40 1.42
N ARG A 79 -0.98 3.82 1.90
CA ARG A 79 0.16 4.56 2.45
C ARG A 79 1.41 4.36 1.60
N TYR A 80 2.05 5.47 1.22
CA TYR A 80 3.39 5.48 0.65
C TYR A 80 4.28 6.38 1.50
N GLY A 81 5.10 5.80 2.37
CA GLY A 81 5.94 6.58 3.28
C GLY A 81 5.13 7.51 4.18
N ASN A 82 5.36 8.82 4.05
CA ASN A 82 4.65 9.90 4.75
C ASN A 82 3.36 10.35 4.03
N LEU A 83 2.92 9.68 2.97
CA LEU A 83 1.74 10.06 2.20
C LEU A 83 0.57 9.12 2.45
N SER A 84 -0.63 9.70 2.43
CA SER A 84 -1.90 9.00 2.41
C SER A 84 -2.58 9.23 1.07
N VAL A 85 -3.06 8.15 0.44
CA VAL A 85 -3.69 8.19 -0.88
C VAL A 85 -5.09 7.60 -0.76
N LEU A 86 -6.10 8.39 -1.09
CA LEU A 86 -7.46 7.91 -1.30
C LEU A 86 -7.62 7.69 -2.80
N ARG A 87 -7.69 6.43 -3.21
CA ARG A 87 -7.78 6.02 -4.61
C ARG A 87 -9.20 5.62 -4.92
N ILE A 88 -9.72 6.14 -6.02
CA ILE A 88 -10.87 5.60 -6.74
C ILE A 88 -10.36 4.82 -7.93
N ASN A 89 -10.81 3.58 -8.09
CA ASN A 89 -10.50 2.74 -9.23
C ASN A 89 -11.76 2.42 -10.05
N LEU A 90 -11.66 2.52 -11.37
CA LEU A 90 -12.71 2.10 -12.29
C LEU A 90 -12.09 1.28 -13.43
N SER A 91 -12.75 0.20 -13.85
CA SER A 91 -12.38 -0.53 -15.05
C SER A 91 -13.61 -0.83 -15.89
N ILE A 92 -13.54 -0.48 -17.16
CA ILE A 92 -14.60 -0.72 -18.15
C ILE A 92 -14.08 -1.66 -19.24
N PRO A 93 -14.95 -2.43 -19.92
CA PRO A 93 -14.59 -3.03 -21.20
C PRO A 93 -14.17 -1.95 -22.20
N ASN A 94 -13.19 -2.26 -23.06
CA ASN A 94 -12.83 -1.34 -24.12
C ASN A 94 -13.98 -1.26 -25.15
N PRO A 95 -14.44 -0.05 -25.54
CA PRO A 95 -15.51 0.13 -26.52
C PRO A 95 -15.30 -0.61 -27.85
N LYS A 96 -14.06 -0.93 -28.23
CA LYS A 96 -13.76 -1.71 -29.44
C LYS A 96 -14.22 -3.16 -29.38
N PHE A 97 -14.49 -3.72 -28.18
CA PHE A 97 -14.88 -5.12 -27.99
C PHE A 97 -16.34 -5.31 -27.55
N VAL A 98 -17.09 -4.22 -27.40
CA VAL A 98 -18.50 -4.25 -27.00
C VAL A 98 -19.32 -3.43 -27.99
N ASP A 99 -20.55 -3.84 -28.25
CA ASP A 99 -21.49 -3.05 -29.06
C ASP A 99 -22.05 -1.89 -28.22
N ALA A 100 -21.17 -0.94 -27.90
CA ALA A 100 -21.46 0.25 -27.13
C ALA A 100 -22.29 1.23 -27.97
N LYS A 101 -23.59 1.30 -27.69
CA LYS A 101 -24.48 2.30 -28.31
C LYS A 101 -24.21 3.72 -27.80
N ASP A 102 -23.74 3.81 -26.56
CA ASP A 102 -23.41 5.06 -25.89
C ASP A 102 -21.89 5.22 -25.74
N ASP A 103 -21.43 6.45 -25.52
CA ASP A 103 -20.03 6.75 -25.28
C ASP A 103 -19.57 6.27 -23.89
N LEU A 104 -19.09 5.02 -23.83
CA LEU A 104 -18.65 4.38 -22.59
C LEU A 104 -17.45 5.08 -21.93
N LEU A 105 -16.59 5.76 -22.72
CA LEU A 105 -15.47 6.54 -22.17
C LEU A 105 -15.98 7.80 -21.47
N GLN A 106 -16.91 8.53 -22.10
CA GLN A 106 -17.57 9.68 -21.48
C GLN A 106 -18.34 9.25 -20.22
N GLN A 107 -19.08 8.14 -20.28
CA GLN A 107 -19.79 7.58 -19.12
C GLN A 107 -18.84 7.27 -17.96
N ALA A 108 -17.69 6.66 -18.24
CA ALA A 108 -16.69 6.36 -17.21
C ALA A 108 -16.13 7.61 -16.53
N VAL A 109 -15.76 8.63 -17.31
CA VAL A 109 -15.25 9.89 -16.75
C VAL A 109 -16.35 10.64 -16.00
N SER A 110 -17.59 10.68 -16.51
CA SER A 110 -18.74 11.25 -15.81
C SER A 110 -19.09 10.50 -14.51
N PHE A 111 -18.91 9.18 -14.48
CA PHE A 111 -19.08 8.38 -13.27
C PHE A 111 -18.05 8.77 -12.20
N ILE A 112 -16.76 8.85 -12.57
CA ILE A 112 -15.70 9.33 -11.66
C ILE A 112 -16.03 10.72 -11.13
N TYR A 113 -16.50 11.63 -12.00
CA TYR A 113 -16.94 12.96 -11.57
C TYR A 113 -18.04 12.88 -10.51
N SER A 114 -19.06 12.07 -10.73
CA SER A 114 -20.17 11.89 -9.79
C SER A 114 -19.69 11.33 -8.44
N VAL A 115 -18.79 10.35 -8.46
CA VAL A 115 -18.21 9.76 -7.24
C VAL A 115 -17.46 10.81 -6.42
N VAL A 116 -16.65 11.65 -7.06
CA VAL A 116 -15.78 12.61 -6.37
C VAL A 116 -16.51 13.89 -5.97
N PHE A 117 -17.33 14.44 -6.86
CA PHE A 117 -17.83 15.82 -6.76
C PHE A 117 -19.32 15.94 -6.45
N LYS A 118 -20.05 14.82 -6.37
CA LYS A 118 -21.48 14.81 -6.07
C LYS A 118 -21.81 13.87 -4.90
N PRO A 119 -21.23 14.07 -3.71
CA PRO A 119 -21.47 13.20 -2.56
C PRO A 119 -22.97 13.14 -2.23
N LEU A 120 -23.40 12.05 -1.60
CA LEU A 120 -24.76 11.99 -1.04
C LEU A 120 -24.83 12.86 0.23
N ALA A 121 -24.98 14.16 0.04
CA ALA A 121 -24.97 15.19 1.08
C ALA A 121 -26.01 16.29 0.82
N THR A 122 -26.53 16.88 1.89
CA THR A 122 -27.49 17.98 1.87
C THR A 122 -27.26 18.87 3.09
N ASP A 123 -27.38 20.19 2.95
CA ASP A 123 -27.24 21.15 4.06
C ASP A 123 -25.92 21.03 4.86
N GLY A 124 -24.80 20.80 4.16
CA GLY A 124 -23.48 20.77 4.79
C GLY A 124 -23.15 19.50 5.56
N GLN A 125 -23.88 18.40 5.33
CA GLN A 125 -23.67 17.13 5.99
C GLN A 125 -23.96 15.96 5.04
N PHE A 126 -23.24 14.84 5.22
CA PHE A 126 -23.58 13.59 4.54
C PHE A 126 -24.96 13.07 4.97
N ASN A 127 -25.60 12.27 4.12
CA ASN A 127 -26.83 11.56 4.49
C ASN A 127 -26.60 10.73 5.78
N LYS A 128 -27.36 11.06 6.83
CA LYS A 128 -27.11 10.56 8.20
C LYS A 128 -27.18 9.04 8.32
N ASP A 129 -28.13 8.40 7.64
CA ASP A 129 -28.31 6.95 7.73
C ASP A 129 -27.15 6.22 7.06
N THR A 130 -26.78 6.66 5.84
CA THR A 130 -25.65 6.13 5.09
C THR A 130 -24.34 6.35 5.85
N PHE A 131 -24.12 7.57 6.36
CA PHE A 131 -22.96 7.92 7.17
C PHE A 131 -22.84 7.05 8.42
N THR A 132 -23.91 6.95 9.21
CA THR A 132 -23.89 6.20 10.47
C THR A 132 -23.59 4.73 10.22
N LEU A 133 -24.18 4.15 9.17
CA LEU A 133 -23.92 2.78 8.76
C LEU A 133 -22.44 2.58 8.38
N GLN A 134 -21.90 3.40 7.48
CA GLN A 134 -20.51 3.22 7.01
C GLN A 134 -19.47 3.51 8.08
N ARG A 135 -19.66 4.52 8.91
CA ARG A 135 -18.80 4.78 10.07
C ARG A 135 -18.77 3.58 11.03
N ASN A 136 -19.93 2.99 11.32
CA ASN A 136 -20.01 1.82 12.21
C ASN A 136 -19.41 0.57 11.56
N ASN A 137 -19.57 0.39 10.24
CA ASN A 137 -18.92 -0.69 9.50
C ASN A 137 -17.39 -0.57 9.56
N MET A 138 -16.85 0.64 9.36
CA MET A 138 -15.41 0.87 9.46
C MET A 138 -14.87 0.71 10.87
N LYS A 139 -15.60 1.16 11.89
CA LYS A 139 -15.23 0.90 13.28
C LYS A 139 -15.11 -0.61 13.54
N LYS A 140 -16.12 -1.39 13.14
CA LYS A 140 -16.12 -2.86 13.26
C LYS A 140 -14.97 -3.52 12.49
N TYR A 141 -14.65 -3.01 11.29
CA TYR A 141 -13.49 -3.48 10.52
C TYR A 141 -12.17 -3.23 11.27
N VAL A 142 -11.99 -2.05 11.86
CA VAL A 142 -10.78 -1.73 12.63
C VAL A 142 -10.70 -2.56 13.92
N GLU A 143 -11.83 -2.84 14.58
CA GLU A 143 -11.89 -3.73 15.75
C GLU A 143 -11.51 -5.19 15.39
N SER A 144 -11.97 -5.68 14.24
CA SER A 144 -11.69 -7.05 13.78
C SER A 144 -10.26 -7.28 13.31
N ILE A 145 -9.45 -6.23 13.13
CA ILE A 145 -8.02 -6.38 12.83
C ILE A 145 -7.30 -7.26 13.86
N SER A 146 -7.76 -7.21 15.12
CA SER A 146 -7.19 -8.04 16.18
C SER A 146 -7.48 -9.55 16.01
N ASP A 147 -8.42 -9.94 15.15
CA ASP A 147 -8.74 -11.34 14.85
C ASP A 147 -7.67 -11.99 13.96
N ASP A 148 -7.10 -11.25 13.01
CA ASP A 148 -5.89 -11.64 12.29
C ASP A 148 -4.66 -11.34 13.15
N LYS A 149 -4.23 -12.34 13.93
CA LYS A 149 -3.12 -12.21 14.87
C LYS A 149 -1.80 -11.83 14.21
N GLN A 150 -1.56 -12.30 12.98
CA GLN A 150 -0.32 -12.02 12.25
C GLN A 150 -0.30 -10.58 11.74
N TYR A 151 -1.43 -10.12 11.18
CA TYR A 151 -1.57 -8.75 10.73
C TYR A 151 -1.56 -7.76 11.90
N TYR A 152 -2.28 -8.07 12.97
CA TYR A 152 -2.28 -7.30 14.21
C TYR A 152 -0.85 -7.15 14.77
N ALA A 153 -0.09 -8.25 14.89
CA ALA A 153 1.30 -8.20 15.35
C ALA A 153 2.19 -7.36 14.44
N SER A 154 1.93 -7.33 13.13
CA SER A 154 2.67 -6.51 12.17
C SER A 154 2.36 -5.02 12.35
N ILE A 155 1.10 -4.66 12.63
CA ILE A 155 0.69 -3.29 12.94
C ILE A 155 1.31 -2.83 14.27
N GLN A 156 1.27 -3.67 15.30
CA GLN A 156 1.86 -3.32 16.60
C GLN A 156 3.36 -3.13 16.52
N LEU A 157 4.08 -3.98 15.78
CA LEU A 157 5.51 -3.76 15.54
C LEU A 157 5.78 -2.43 14.83
N LYS A 158 5.00 -2.08 13.79
CA LYS A 158 5.16 -0.79 13.10
C LYS A 158 4.88 0.38 14.04
N LYS A 159 3.85 0.29 14.88
CA LYS A 159 3.54 1.32 15.88
C LYS A 159 4.69 1.50 16.86
N LEU A 160 5.31 0.40 17.31
CA LEU A 160 6.47 0.41 18.19
C LEU A 160 7.70 1.03 17.51
N PHE A 161 8.06 0.53 16.32
CA PHE A 161 9.25 0.96 15.57
C PHE A 161 9.18 2.45 15.17
N TYR A 162 7.99 2.95 14.83
CA TYR A 162 7.77 4.34 14.41
C TYR A 162 7.03 5.17 15.49
N LYS A 163 7.27 4.91 16.77
CA LYS A 163 6.58 5.63 17.87
C LYS A 163 6.75 7.16 17.80
N ASP A 164 7.90 7.63 17.31
CA ASP A 164 8.20 9.05 17.09
C ASP A 164 7.83 9.57 15.69
N TYR A 165 7.27 8.71 14.84
CA TYR A 165 6.90 8.99 13.44
C TYR A 165 5.48 8.50 13.14
N LEU A 166 4.49 9.08 13.82
CA LEU A 166 3.09 8.64 13.80
C LEU A 166 2.50 8.59 12.38
N ASN A 167 2.90 9.49 11.50
CA ASN A 167 2.51 9.49 10.08
C ASN A 167 2.94 8.23 9.30
N ARG A 168 3.87 7.43 9.85
CA ARG A 168 4.35 6.17 9.27
C ARG A 168 3.98 4.95 10.11
N GLY A 169 3.91 5.10 11.44
CA GLY A 169 3.67 4.02 12.40
C GLY A 169 2.23 3.68 12.67
N SER A 170 1.36 4.69 12.74
CA SER A 170 -0.05 4.51 13.11
C SER A 170 -0.81 3.76 12.02
N PHE A 171 -1.80 2.95 12.37
CA PHE A 171 -2.61 2.24 11.37
C PHE A 171 -3.35 3.24 10.49
N ILE A 172 -3.31 3.08 9.16
CA ILE A 172 -3.83 4.09 8.21
C ILE A 172 -5.36 4.29 8.27
N PHE A 173 -6.07 3.39 8.97
CA PHE A 173 -7.51 3.50 9.26
C PHE A 173 -7.79 4.05 10.67
N GLY A 174 -6.77 4.49 11.41
CA GLY A 174 -6.90 4.99 12.77
C GLY A 174 -7.16 3.88 13.80
N THR A 175 -7.84 4.23 14.87
CA THR A 175 -8.23 3.38 16.00
C THR A 175 -9.75 3.37 16.16
N PRO A 176 -10.34 2.36 16.83
CA PRO A 176 -11.79 2.31 17.03
C PRO A 176 -12.36 3.58 17.70
N ASN A 177 -11.62 4.19 18.62
CA ASN A 177 -12.06 5.40 19.34
C ASN A 177 -12.13 6.63 18.42
N ASP A 178 -11.30 6.69 17.37
CA ASP A 178 -11.30 7.82 16.45
C ASP A 178 -12.65 7.93 15.72
N TYR A 179 -13.33 6.80 15.47
CA TYR A 179 -14.64 6.76 14.83
C TYR A 179 -15.77 7.33 15.70
N ASP A 180 -15.62 7.33 17.03
CA ASP A 180 -16.63 7.90 17.94
C ASP A 180 -16.65 9.43 17.90
N LEU A 181 -15.58 10.05 17.36
CA LEU A 181 -15.44 11.49 17.19
C LEU A 181 -15.94 11.98 15.82
N ILE A 182 -16.35 11.08 14.93
CA ILE A 182 -16.78 11.41 13.57
C ILE A 182 -18.31 11.49 13.52
N ASP A 183 -18.82 12.61 13.01
CA ASP A 183 -20.22 12.84 12.69
C ASP A 183 -20.39 13.27 11.22
N SER A 184 -21.64 13.28 10.73
CA SER A 184 -21.94 13.53 9.31
C SER A 184 -21.55 14.92 8.83
N GLN A 185 -21.48 15.90 9.74
CA GLN A 185 -21.11 17.28 9.42
C GLN A 185 -19.58 17.41 9.35
N ASN A 186 -18.87 16.96 10.38
CA ASN A 186 -17.41 17.07 10.44
C ASN A 186 -16.69 16.18 9.41
N GLU A 187 -17.36 15.11 8.95
CA GLU A 187 -16.90 14.30 7.81
C GLU A 187 -17.13 15.03 6.48
N TYR A 188 -18.23 15.76 6.33
CA TYR A 188 -18.49 16.58 5.15
C TYR A 188 -17.52 17.77 5.05
N GLU A 189 -17.21 18.41 6.17
CA GLU A 189 -16.16 19.44 6.25
C GLU A 189 -14.79 18.86 5.84
N TYR A 190 -14.47 17.65 6.28
CA TYR A 190 -13.25 16.95 5.88
C TYR A 190 -13.25 16.59 4.38
N TYR A 191 -14.38 16.17 3.82
CA TYR A 191 -14.53 15.97 2.37
C TYR A 191 -14.20 17.24 1.57
N LEU A 192 -14.75 18.40 1.98
CA LEU A 192 -14.45 19.68 1.34
C LEU A 192 -12.96 20.04 1.47
N PHE A 193 -12.37 19.82 2.64
CA PHE A 193 -10.94 20.00 2.87
C PHE A 193 -10.11 19.13 1.93
N VAL A 194 -10.45 17.84 1.78
CA VAL A 194 -9.78 16.90 0.86
C VAL A 194 -9.87 17.41 -0.58
N LEU A 195 -11.06 17.78 -1.06
CA LEU A 195 -11.21 18.25 -2.45
C LEU A 195 -10.42 19.52 -2.75
N GLN A 196 -10.30 20.41 -1.76
CA GLN A 196 -9.59 21.68 -1.91
C GLN A 196 -8.07 21.52 -1.82
N ASN A 197 -7.57 20.65 -0.94
CA ASN A 197 -6.16 20.62 -0.55
C ASN A 197 -5.39 19.42 -1.12
N ASP A 198 -6.05 18.29 -1.33
CA ASP A 198 -5.35 17.11 -1.84
C ASP A 198 -4.96 17.34 -3.29
N ASN A 199 -3.72 17.00 -3.58
CA ASN A 199 -3.25 16.90 -4.94
C ASN A 199 -3.94 15.73 -5.64
N ILE A 200 -4.23 15.90 -6.93
CA ILE A 200 -4.95 14.92 -7.72
C ILE A 200 -3.99 14.28 -8.72
N LYS A 201 -3.92 12.96 -8.72
CA LYS A 201 -3.25 12.18 -9.76
C LYS A 201 -4.27 11.29 -10.46
N ILE A 202 -4.43 11.51 -11.76
CA ILE A 202 -5.32 10.73 -12.60
C ILE A 202 -4.46 9.82 -13.47
N SER A 203 -4.78 8.54 -13.53
CA SER A 203 -4.11 7.60 -14.44
C SER A 203 -5.12 6.85 -15.28
N VAL A 204 -4.83 6.70 -16.57
CA VAL A 204 -5.63 5.90 -17.52
C VAL A 204 -4.70 4.94 -18.23
N ILE A 205 -5.06 3.65 -18.29
CA ILE A 205 -4.33 2.64 -19.05
C ILE A 205 -5.27 1.88 -19.98
N GLY A 206 -4.86 1.74 -21.23
CA GLY A 206 -5.58 0.99 -22.25
C GLY A 206 -5.44 1.61 -23.65
N ASP A 207 -6.16 1.03 -24.60
CA ASP A 207 -6.23 1.48 -25.98
C ASP A 207 -7.24 2.62 -26.09
N VAL A 208 -6.75 3.85 -25.91
CA VAL A 208 -7.53 5.09 -25.86
C VAL A 208 -6.88 6.18 -26.71
N ASP A 209 -7.71 7.11 -27.18
CA ASP A 209 -7.22 8.37 -27.76
C ASP A 209 -6.87 9.34 -26.63
N GLU A 210 -5.62 9.80 -26.62
CA GLU A 210 -5.07 10.62 -25.54
C GLU A 210 -5.74 12.00 -25.45
N GLU A 211 -5.92 12.68 -26.59
CA GLU A 211 -6.56 14.01 -26.64
C GLU A 211 -8.00 13.93 -26.14
N ARG A 212 -8.73 12.88 -26.49
CA ARG A 212 -10.08 12.64 -25.98
C ARG A 212 -10.07 12.47 -24.46
N ILE A 213 -9.18 11.67 -23.89
CA ILE A 213 -9.09 11.49 -22.44
C ILE A 213 -8.77 12.82 -21.74
N TYR A 214 -7.82 13.59 -22.30
CA TYR A 214 -7.51 14.92 -21.80
C TYR A 214 -8.74 15.83 -21.81
N ASN A 215 -9.43 15.94 -22.95
CA ASN A 215 -10.61 16.78 -23.11
C ASN A 215 -11.75 16.38 -22.16
N LEU A 216 -11.91 15.09 -21.85
CA LEU A 216 -12.89 14.60 -20.89
C LEU A 216 -12.57 15.06 -19.46
N PHE A 217 -11.31 14.94 -19.02
CA PHE A 217 -10.92 15.38 -17.67
C PHE A 217 -10.76 16.90 -17.55
N GLU A 218 -10.44 17.62 -18.63
CA GLU A 218 -10.36 19.09 -18.63
C GLU A 218 -11.74 19.75 -18.36
N GLN A 219 -12.84 19.03 -18.63
CA GLN A 219 -14.19 19.47 -18.29
C GLN A 219 -14.43 19.57 -16.78
N PHE A 220 -13.62 18.91 -15.95
CA PHE A 220 -13.78 18.96 -14.49
C PHE A 220 -13.41 20.34 -13.93
N LYS A 221 -12.66 21.15 -14.70
CA LYS A 221 -12.22 22.51 -14.30
C LYS A 221 -11.61 22.54 -12.90
N LEU A 222 -10.73 21.57 -12.63
CA LEU A 222 -10.04 21.43 -11.35
C LEU A 222 -9.17 22.67 -11.09
N SER A 223 -9.28 23.23 -9.90
CA SER A 223 -8.49 24.38 -9.47
C SER A 223 -7.02 24.03 -9.15
N ASP A 224 -6.20 25.05 -9.00
CA ASP A 224 -4.86 24.87 -8.43
C ASP A 224 -4.94 24.41 -6.97
N ARG A 225 -4.01 23.53 -6.58
CA ARG A 225 -3.81 23.08 -5.21
C ARG A 225 -2.69 23.89 -4.55
N SER A 226 -2.93 24.31 -3.32
CA SER A 226 -2.04 25.17 -2.53
C SER A 226 -0.89 24.38 -1.90
N VAL A 227 -1.15 23.14 -1.48
CA VAL A 227 -0.17 22.25 -0.85
C VAL A 227 0.49 21.40 -1.93
N LYS A 228 1.83 21.33 -1.92
CA LYS A 228 2.57 20.29 -2.63
C LYS A 228 2.95 19.23 -1.62
N TYR A 229 2.51 17.99 -1.81
CA TYR A 229 3.09 16.87 -1.07
C TYR A 229 4.46 16.51 -1.65
N GLU A 230 5.33 15.96 -0.80
CA GLU A 230 6.57 15.31 -1.23
C GLU A 230 6.71 13.95 -0.55
N LEU A 231 7.00 12.92 -1.35
CA LEU A 231 7.33 11.61 -0.82
C LEU A 231 8.77 11.62 -0.29
N ALA A 232 8.90 11.73 1.03
CA ALA A 232 10.19 11.85 1.68
C ALA A 232 10.69 10.48 2.18
N PRO A 233 11.97 10.11 1.94
CA PRO A 233 12.60 9.03 2.65
C PRO A 233 12.74 9.35 4.14
N LEU A 234 12.64 8.34 5.02
CA LEU A 234 12.81 8.54 6.47
C LEU A 234 14.30 8.53 6.88
N THR A 235 15.03 9.54 6.44
CA THR A 235 16.48 9.66 6.70
C THR A 235 16.79 10.01 8.16
N SER A 236 15.93 10.78 8.82
CA SER A 236 16.11 11.29 10.19
C SER A 236 15.61 10.37 11.31
N PHE A 237 15.44 9.07 11.04
CA PHE A 237 15.01 8.11 12.07
C PHE A 237 16.01 8.05 13.22
N LYS A 238 15.51 8.16 14.44
CA LYS A 238 16.30 7.98 15.66
C LYS A 238 16.25 6.51 16.08
N MET A 239 17.42 5.88 16.15
CA MET A 239 17.54 4.57 16.78
C MET A 239 17.29 4.71 18.28
N ASN A 240 16.69 3.69 18.89
CA ASN A 240 16.65 3.55 20.33
C ASN A 240 18.06 3.17 20.82
N ASP A 241 18.40 3.57 22.06
CA ASP A 241 19.66 3.16 22.69
C ASP A 241 19.72 1.63 22.88
N ASP A 242 18.60 1.03 23.28
CA ASP A 242 18.41 -0.41 23.41
C ASP A 242 17.30 -0.93 22.49
N VAL A 243 17.36 -2.22 22.14
CA VAL A 243 16.27 -2.88 21.39
C VAL A 243 15.02 -2.92 22.26
N GLU A 244 13.98 -2.21 21.83
CA GLU A 244 12.72 -2.17 22.56
C GLU A 244 11.91 -3.44 22.29
N MET A 245 11.44 -4.07 23.35
CA MET A 245 10.70 -5.33 23.27
C MET A 245 9.37 -5.25 23.99
N VAL A 246 8.29 -5.53 23.27
CA VAL A 246 6.93 -5.56 23.82
C VAL A 246 6.35 -6.95 23.68
N ASP A 247 5.97 -7.52 24.83
CA ASP A 247 5.23 -8.77 24.94
C ASP A 247 3.75 -8.46 25.22
N LYS A 248 2.84 -9.00 24.39
CA LYS A 248 1.38 -8.90 24.61
C LYS A 248 0.75 -10.28 24.56
N LYS A 249 -0.09 -10.61 25.53
CA LYS A 249 -0.86 -11.85 25.54
C LYS A 249 -2.16 -11.72 24.74
N ILE A 250 -2.52 -12.78 24.04
CA ILE A 250 -3.83 -12.96 23.41
C ILE A 250 -4.13 -14.44 23.28
N GLN A 251 -5.41 -14.81 23.39
CA GLN A 251 -5.82 -16.18 23.11
C GLN A 251 -5.65 -16.49 21.61
N SER A 252 -4.74 -17.42 21.27
CA SER A 252 -4.51 -17.89 19.90
C SER A 252 -3.91 -19.29 19.88
N SER A 253 -4.06 -20.00 18.76
CA SER A 253 -3.37 -21.29 18.55
C SER A 253 -1.87 -21.15 18.29
N GLN A 254 -1.39 -19.94 17.97
CA GLN A 254 0.02 -19.66 17.67
C GLN A 254 0.45 -18.33 18.27
N SER A 255 1.75 -18.20 18.58
CA SER A 255 2.36 -16.92 18.95
C SER A 255 2.94 -16.24 17.70
N CYS A 256 2.96 -14.92 17.67
CA CYS A 256 3.58 -14.17 16.57
C CYS A 256 4.83 -13.43 17.09
N LEU A 257 5.98 -13.66 16.48
CA LEU A 257 7.22 -12.97 16.81
C LEU A 257 7.67 -12.14 15.60
N ASN A 258 7.61 -10.82 15.74
CA ASN A 258 7.97 -9.87 14.69
C ASN A 258 9.14 -9.01 15.14
N LEU A 259 10.11 -8.79 14.25
CA LEU A 259 11.31 -8.00 14.49
C LEU A 259 11.39 -6.85 13.48
N GLY A 260 11.61 -5.64 13.98
CA GLY A 260 11.73 -4.41 13.21
C GLY A 260 13.19 -3.96 13.16
N TYR A 261 13.74 -3.91 11.96
CA TYR A 261 15.10 -3.48 11.69
C TYR A 261 15.13 -2.17 10.92
N ARG A 262 16.08 -1.31 11.26
CA ARG A 262 16.49 -0.21 10.41
C ARG A 262 17.46 -0.73 9.35
N LEU A 263 17.22 -0.32 8.11
CA LEU A 263 18.16 -0.42 7.01
C LEU A 263 18.23 0.96 6.36
N PRO A 264 19.26 1.79 6.62
CA PRO A 264 19.35 3.17 6.13
C PRO A 264 19.72 3.24 4.64
N ILE A 265 19.11 2.37 3.83
CA ILE A 265 19.15 2.39 2.38
C ILE A 265 17.74 2.66 1.92
N PHE A 266 17.60 3.68 1.12
CA PHE A 266 16.36 4.16 0.55
C PHE A 266 16.34 3.94 -0.95
N TYR A 267 15.15 4.13 -1.51
CA TYR A 267 14.86 3.94 -2.92
C TYR A 267 15.83 4.73 -3.85
N ASN A 268 16.29 5.90 -3.45
CA ASN A 268 17.20 6.74 -4.25
C ASN A 268 18.69 6.45 -4.03
N ASN A 269 19.07 5.51 -3.17
CA ASN A 269 20.47 5.15 -2.96
C ASN A 269 20.98 4.18 -4.04
N LYS A 270 22.31 4.17 -4.25
CA LYS A 270 22.97 3.29 -5.22
C LYS A 270 22.81 1.82 -4.85
N GLU A 271 22.78 1.52 -3.55
CA GLU A 271 22.65 0.19 -2.98
C GLU A 271 21.20 -0.33 -2.94
N ALA A 272 20.22 0.46 -3.40
CA ALA A 272 18.80 0.10 -3.29
C ALA A 272 18.47 -1.27 -3.89
N MET A 273 19.08 -1.64 -5.03
CA MET A 273 18.85 -2.95 -5.64
C MET A 273 19.48 -4.08 -4.83
N ALA A 274 20.65 -3.85 -4.24
CA ALA A 274 21.28 -4.81 -3.34
C ALA A 274 20.46 -5.00 -2.05
N ALA A 275 19.81 -3.95 -1.53
CA ALA A 275 18.88 -4.06 -0.41
C ALA A 275 17.62 -4.87 -0.76
N VAL A 276 17.08 -4.71 -1.97
CA VAL A 276 15.96 -5.55 -2.45
C VAL A 276 16.37 -7.02 -2.51
N LEU A 277 17.55 -7.32 -3.07
CA LEU A 277 18.06 -8.70 -3.15
C LEU A 277 18.45 -9.27 -1.78
N LEU A 278 18.98 -8.46 -0.86
CA LEU A 278 19.16 -8.85 0.53
C LEU A 278 17.83 -9.35 1.12
N ASN A 279 16.76 -8.56 1.01
CA ASN A 279 15.46 -8.98 1.53
C ASN A 279 14.99 -10.28 0.88
N ALA A 280 15.16 -10.43 -0.44
CA ALA A 280 14.77 -11.64 -1.16
C ALA A 280 15.50 -12.91 -0.65
N ILE A 281 16.81 -12.82 -0.38
CA ILE A 281 17.62 -13.91 0.17
C ILE A 281 17.34 -14.15 1.66
N PHE A 282 17.07 -13.09 2.41
CA PHE A 282 16.85 -13.18 3.85
C PHE A 282 15.52 -13.86 4.15
N GLY A 283 14.40 -13.26 3.73
CA GLY A 283 13.05 -13.73 4.07
C GLY A 283 11.97 -13.46 3.01
N GLY A 284 12.30 -12.80 1.91
CA GLY A 284 11.33 -12.28 0.95
C GLY A 284 10.87 -13.28 -0.12
N THR A 285 11.44 -14.48 -0.15
CA THR A 285 11.13 -15.52 -1.14
C THR A 285 11.02 -16.90 -0.46
N SER A 286 10.45 -17.88 -1.14
CA SER A 286 10.43 -19.28 -0.65
C SER A 286 11.82 -19.92 -0.63
N GLN A 287 12.77 -19.39 -1.40
CA GLN A 287 14.15 -19.88 -1.46
C GLN A 287 15.06 -19.28 -0.38
N SER A 288 14.51 -18.38 0.45
CA SER A 288 15.26 -17.57 1.41
C SER A 288 15.82 -18.37 2.59
N LYS A 289 16.82 -17.81 3.27
CA LYS A 289 17.43 -18.43 4.46
C LYS A 289 16.46 -18.56 5.62
N LEU A 290 15.62 -17.56 5.90
CA LEU A 290 14.62 -17.66 6.96
C LEU A 290 13.59 -18.76 6.68
N PHE A 291 13.12 -18.87 5.44
CA PHE A 291 12.18 -19.93 5.07
C PHE A 291 12.80 -21.32 5.28
N LYS A 292 13.99 -21.55 4.71
CA LYS A 292 14.69 -22.85 4.83
C LYS A 292 15.10 -23.17 6.27
N SER A 293 15.72 -22.22 6.98
CA SER A 293 16.32 -22.48 8.30
C SER A 293 15.28 -22.51 9.42
N VAL A 294 14.27 -21.63 9.42
CA VAL A 294 13.29 -21.57 10.51
C VAL A 294 12.14 -22.58 10.29
N ARG A 295 11.63 -22.70 9.05
CA ARG A 295 10.47 -23.54 8.75
C ARG A 295 10.86 -24.96 8.33
N GLU A 296 11.73 -25.13 7.33
CA GLU A 296 12.01 -26.46 6.76
C GLU A 296 12.96 -27.27 7.65
N LYS A 297 14.12 -26.71 8.02
CA LYS A 297 15.19 -27.46 8.69
C LYS A 297 14.92 -27.71 10.17
N ASN A 298 14.43 -26.70 10.90
CA ASN A 298 14.27 -26.78 12.35
C ASN A 298 12.80 -26.93 12.80
N SER A 299 11.83 -26.77 11.88
CA SER A 299 10.39 -26.85 12.17
C SER A 299 9.95 -25.97 13.36
N LEU A 300 10.58 -24.81 13.53
CA LEU A 300 10.38 -23.93 14.70
C LEU A 300 9.25 -22.92 14.50
N ALA A 301 8.92 -22.62 13.24
CA ALA A 301 7.88 -21.69 12.86
C ALA A 301 6.96 -22.29 11.78
N TYR A 302 5.68 -21.95 11.89
CA TYR A 302 4.68 -22.18 10.86
C TYR A 302 4.92 -21.26 9.65
N SER A 303 5.40 -20.04 9.91
CA SER A 303 5.77 -19.05 8.89
C SER A 303 7.01 -18.27 9.34
N ALA A 304 7.87 -17.94 8.39
CA ALA A 304 9.00 -17.02 8.59
C ALA A 304 9.28 -16.29 7.29
N SER A 305 9.17 -14.97 7.30
CA SER A 305 9.36 -14.14 6.11
C SER A 305 9.93 -12.77 6.47
N SER A 306 10.41 -12.04 5.47
CA SER A 306 10.83 -10.65 5.63
C SER A 306 10.31 -9.75 4.51
N SER A 307 10.09 -8.48 4.84
CA SER A 307 9.73 -7.43 3.90
C SER A 307 10.64 -6.22 4.07
N TYR A 308 10.95 -5.53 2.98
CA TYR A 308 11.75 -4.31 2.96
C TYR A 308 10.96 -3.14 2.37
N ASN A 309 10.87 -2.06 3.13
CA ASN A 309 10.29 -0.80 2.69
C ASN A 309 11.41 0.21 2.39
N SER A 310 11.68 0.40 1.09
CA SER A 310 12.74 1.32 0.62
C SER A 310 12.42 2.81 0.78
N ILE A 311 11.19 3.19 1.13
CA ILE A 311 10.85 4.58 1.43
C ILE A 311 11.20 4.88 2.90
N ASN A 312 10.95 3.93 3.79
CA ASN A 312 11.19 4.12 5.22
C ASN A 312 12.56 3.63 5.70
N GLY A 313 13.28 2.85 4.89
CA GLY A 313 14.52 2.21 5.33
C GLY A 313 14.26 1.19 6.45
N PHE A 314 13.26 0.34 6.25
CA PHE A 314 12.74 -0.57 7.26
C PHE A 314 12.66 -1.99 6.74
N VAL A 315 13.16 -2.93 7.53
CA VAL A 315 12.99 -4.37 7.29
C VAL A 315 12.17 -4.96 8.41
N MET A 316 11.12 -5.69 8.07
CA MET A 316 10.30 -6.42 9.03
C MET A 316 10.51 -7.91 8.83
N VAL A 317 10.92 -8.61 9.88
CA VAL A 317 10.83 -10.07 9.94
C VAL A 317 9.54 -10.43 10.67
N SER A 318 8.79 -11.38 10.11
CA SER A 318 7.52 -11.83 10.65
C SER A 318 7.49 -13.35 10.74
N THR A 319 7.17 -13.86 11.94
CA THR A 319 7.12 -15.30 12.20
C THR A 319 5.88 -15.69 13.00
N GLY A 320 5.30 -16.85 12.68
CA GLY A 320 4.30 -17.54 13.49
C GLY A 320 4.94 -18.77 14.13
N ILE A 321 4.97 -18.84 15.47
CA ILE A 321 5.79 -19.79 16.24
C ILE A 321 5.02 -20.39 17.42
N ASN A 322 5.54 -21.51 17.94
CA ASN A 322 5.21 -21.93 19.30
C ASN A 322 5.95 -21.03 20.30
N TYR A 323 5.30 -20.67 21.42
CA TYR A 323 5.88 -19.81 22.45
C TYR A 323 7.28 -20.26 22.89
N SER A 324 7.44 -21.56 23.13
CA SER A 324 8.70 -22.17 23.59
C SER A 324 9.87 -22.03 22.60
N ASN A 325 9.60 -21.65 21.35
CA ASN A 325 10.62 -21.48 20.32
C ASN A 325 11.11 -20.04 20.18
N LYS A 326 10.57 -19.07 20.94
CA LYS A 326 10.88 -17.64 20.84
C LYS A 326 12.39 -17.37 20.76
N ASP A 327 13.15 -17.80 21.77
CA ASP A 327 14.59 -17.51 21.84
C ASP A 327 15.39 -18.23 20.74
N LYS A 328 14.99 -19.45 20.38
CA LYS A 328 15.61 -20.19 19.26
C LYS A 328 15.40 -19.48 17.93
N VAL A 329 14.19 -18.97 17.69
CA VAL A 329 13.86 -18.24 16.46
C VAL A 329 14.63 -16.92 16.41
N LEU A 330 14.71 -16.17 17.51
CA LEU A 330 15.56 -14.96 17.60
C LEU A 330 17.02 -15.26 17.24
N ALA A 331 17.57 -16.34 17.81
CA ALA A 331 18.95 -16.76 17.52
C ALA A 331 19.16 -17.11 16.04
N ILE A 332 18.25 -17.88 15.44
CA ILE A 332 18.35 -18.28 14.04
C ILE A 332 18.20 -17.07 13.12
N VAL A 333 17.27 -16.15 13.37
CA VAL A 333 17.10 -14.94 12.55
C VAL A 333 18.40 -14.12 12.54
N LYS A 334 19.02 -13.93 13.70
CA LYS A 334 20.31 -13.26 13.85
C LYS A 334 21.44 -14.01 13.12
N GLU A 335 21.50 -15.32 13.28
CA GLU A 335 22.47 -16.18 12.60
C GLU A 335 22.36 -16.05 11.08
N GLN A 336 21.15 -16.16 10.52
CA GLN A 336 20.96 -16.08 9.07
C GLN A 336 21.32 -14.70 8.50
N LEU A 337 21.06 -13.61 9.24
CA LEU A 337 21.47 -12.27 8.84
C LEU A 337 23.00 -12.13 8.85
N ASN A 338 23.66 -12.62 9.91
CA ASN A 338 25.12 -12.64 10.01
C ASN A 338 25.77 -13.50 8.92
N ASP A 339 25.16 -14.63 8.59
CA ASP A 339 25.63 -15.52 7.52
C ASP A 339 25.64 -14.80 6.16
N ILE A 340 24.58 -14.03 5.85
CA ILE A 340 24.55 -13.18 4.66
C ILE A 340 25.61 -12.06 4.73
N ALA A 341 25.76 -11.41 5.90
CA ALA A 341 26.77 -10.37 6.10
C ALA A 341 28.21 -10.86 5.95
N ASN A 342 28.46 -12.15 6.19
CA ASN A 342 29.75 -12.81 5.95
C ASN A 342 29.93 -13.27 4.49
N GLY A 343 28.96 -13.01 3.60
CA GLY A 343 29.03 -13.38 2.20
C GLY A 343 28.64 -14.83 1.91
N ASN A 344 28.08 -15.55 2.88
CA ASN A 344 27.65 -16.94 2.71
C ASN A 344 26.30 -17.01 1.98
N VAL A 345 26.30 -16.63 0.71
CA VAL A 345 25.15 -16.71 -0.20
C VAL A 345 25.49 -17.66 -1.32
N ASP A 346 24.68 -18.70 -1.47
CA ASP A 346 24.77 -19.61 -2.61
C ASP A 346 24.47 -18.83 -3.90
N ILE A 347 25.43 -18.86 -4.84
CA ILE A 347 25.36 -18.12 -6.09
C ILE A 347 24.22 -18.63 -7.00
N ASP A 348 23.92 -19.93 -6.97
CA ASP A 348 22.85 -20.52 -7.76
C ASP A 348 21.49 -20.10 -7.22
N VAL A 349 21.35 -20.04 -5.89
CA VAL A 349 20.15 -19.48 -5.22
C VAL A 349 19.98 -17.99 -5.57
N LEU A 350 21.05 -17.19 -5.54
CA LEU A 350 20.98 -15.78 -5.94
C LEU A 350 20.53 -15.64 -7.40
N ASN A 351 21.12 -16.41 -8.31
CA ASN A 351 20.76 -16.35 -9.74
C ASN A 351 19.31 -16.79 -9.99
N SER A 352 18.84 -17.82 -9.27
CA SER A 352 17.44 -18.26 -9.28
C SER A 352 16.49 -17.14 -8.83
N ILE A 353 16.78 -16.50 -7.68
CA ILE A 353 16.01 -15.36 -7.16
C ILE A 353 15.98 -14.20 -8.16
N LYS A 354 17.12 -13.85 -8.77
CA LYS A 354 17.18 -12.79 -9.80
C LYS A 354 16.26 -13.12 -10.98
N ALA A 355 16.31 -14.36 -11.48
CA ALA A 355 15.46 -14.80 -12.58
C ALA A 355 13.97 -14.73 -12.22
N GLU A 356 13.59 -15.17 -11.02
CA GLU A 356 12.22 -15.09 -10.50
C GLU A 356 11.76 -13.63 -10.41
N MET A 357 12.57 -12.74 -9.84
CA MET A 357 12.28 -11.30 -9.77
C MET A 357 12.07 -10.68 -11.15
N ILE A 358 12.90 -11.04 -12.12
CA ILE A 358 12.78 -10.55 -13.51
C ILE A 358 11.48 -11.03 -14.15
N ASN A 359 11.10 -12.29 -13.94
CA ASN A 359 9.85 -12.84 -14.45
C ASN A 359 8.64 -12.20 -13.77
N ALA A 360 8.67 -12.02 -12.44
CA ALA A 360 7.61 -11.33 -11.71
C ALA A 360 7.44 -9.88 -12.18
N LYS A 361 8.55 -9.17 -12.44
CA LYS A 361 8.51 -7.81 -12.98
C LYS A 361 7.91 -7.74 -14.39
N LYS A 362 8.11 -8.76 -15.23
CA LYS A 362 7.43 -8.87 -16.54
C LYS A 362 5.93 -9.07 -16.36
N ALA A 363 5.53 -9.98 -15.47
CA ALA A 363 4.11 -10.25 -15.21
C ALA A 363 3.33 -8.99 -14.76
N VAL A 364 3.98 -8.09 -14.00
CA VAL A 364 3.40 -6.79 -13.64
C VAL A 364 3.01 -5.95 -14.87
N LEU A 365 3.81 -6.01 -15.94
CA LEU A 365 3.52 -5.28 -17.19
C LEU A 365 2.32 -5.89 -17.94
N ASP A 366 1.96 -7.14 -17.66
CA ASP A 366 0.82 -7.84 -18.27
C ASP A 366 -0.47 -7.71 -17.46
N SER A 367 -0.43 -6.96 -16.35
CA SER A 367 -1.61 -6.60 -15.56
C SER A 367 -1.85 -5.09 -15.62
N PRO A 368 -2.99 -4.61 -16.16
CA PRO A 368 -3.30 -3.18 -16.22
C PRO A 368 -3.22 -2.51 -14.84
N ARG A 369 -3.80 -3.16 -13.83
CA ARG A 369 -3.84 -2.68 -12.46
C ARG A 369 -2.44 -2.59 -11.85
N GLN A 370 -1.61 -3.62 -12.00
CA GLN A 370 -0.27 -3.61 -11.41
C GLN A 370 0.67 -2.65 -12.16
N ASN A 371 0.55 -2.53 -13.48
CA ASN A 371 1.31 -1.55 -14.26
C ASN A 371 0.93 -0.12 -13.86
N MET A 372 -0.36 0.19 -13.76
CA MET A 372 -0.82 1.50 -13.31
C MET A 372 -0.30 1.84 -11.90
N GLU A 373 -0.38 0.90 -10.97
CA GLU A 373 0.18 1.06 -9.63
C GLU A 373 1.70 1.32 -9.67
N GLN A 374 2.43 0.60 -10.51
CA GLN A 374 3.86 0.80 -10.69
C GLN A 374 4.18 2.19 -11.25
N GLN A 375 3.40 2.69 -12.22
CA GLN A 375 3.58 4.04 -12.75
C GLN A 375 3.23 5.11 -11.72
N PHE A 376 2.18 4.89 -10.93
CA PHE A 376 1.82 5.78 -9.83
C PHE A 376 2.96 5.92 -8.82
N ILE A 377 3.52 4.79 -8.34
CA ILE A 377 4.67 4.78 -7.43
C ILE A 377 5.89 5.45 -8.06
N ASN A 378 6.17 5.15 -9.34
CA ASN A 378 7.29 5.77 -10.06
C ASN A 378 7.13 7.29 -10.14
N GLY A 379 5.91 7.78 -10.40
CA GLY A 379 5.60 9.21 -10.42
C GLY A 379 5.68 9.86 -9.03
N LEU A 380 5.38 9.14 -7.94
CA LEU A 380 5.61 9.64 -6.58
C LEU A 380 7.11 9.71 -6.23
N LEU A 381 7.90 8.75 -6.70
CA LEU A 381 9.34 8.65 -6.42
C LEU A 381 10.20 9.42 -7.42
N ASN A 382 9.60 10.09 -8.40
CA ASN A 382 10.26 10.71 -9.55
C ASN A 382 11.27 9.76 -10.23
N ARG A 383 10.86 8.52 -10.47
CA ARG A 383 11.67 7.46 -11.08
C ARG A 383 11.19 7.16 -12.49
N ALA A 384 12.11 7.25 -13.45
CA ALA A 384 11.94 6.68 -14.78
C ALA A 384 13.03 5.63 -14.98
N LEU A 385 12.68 4.36 -14.82
CA LEU A 385 13.60 3.25 -15.07
C LEU A 385 12.92 2.26 -16.00
N SER A 386 13.50 2.04 -17.16
CA SER A 386 12.99 1.04 -18.10
C SER A 386 13.14 -0.37 -17.52
N PHE A 387 12.35 -1.31 -18.05
CA PHE A 387 12.47 -2.72 -17.68
C PHE A 387 13.90 -3.26 -17.90
N ASN A 388 14.55 -2.87 -19.01
CA ASN A 388 15.89 -3.34 -19.34
C ASN A 388 16.96 -2.79 -18.39
N GLU A 389 16.91 -1.50 -18.06
CA GLU A 389 17.82 -0.91 -17.07
C GLU A 389 17.59 -1.51 -15.68
N TRP A 390 16.32 -1.72 -15.28
CA TRP A 390 16.00 -2.39 -14.03
C TRP A 390 16.53 -3.83 -14.00
N LYS A 391 16.34 -4.59 -15.08
CA LYS A 391 16.84 -5.96 -15.23
C LYS A 391 18.37 -5.99 -15.14
N GLN A 392 19.06 -5.06 -15.79
CA GLN A 392 20.50 -4.94 -15.70
C GLN A 392 20.94 -4.66 -14.26
N ARG A 393 20.30 -3.70 -13.58
CA ARG A 393 20.60 -3.42 -12.16
C ARG A 393 20.42 -4.65 -11.26
N VAL A 394 19.41 -5.50 -11.51
CA VAL A 394 19.22 -6.77 -10.79
C VAL A 394 20.39 -7.73 -11.07
N ASN A 395 20.76 -7.89 -12.33
CA ASN A 395 21.83 -8.79 -12.74
C ASN A 395 23.21 -8.38 -12.20
N ASP A 396 23.48 -7.08 -12.17
CA ASP A 396 24.78 -6.51 -11.76
C ASP A 396 25.05 -6.63 -10.25
N VAL A 397 24.03 -6.91 -9.42
CA VAL A 397 24.24 -7.07 -7.97
C VAL A 397 25.07 -8.31 -7.66
N THR A 398 26.14 -8.13 -6.90
CA THR A 398 27.04 -9.18 -6.44
C THR A 398 26.73 -9.64 -5.02
N VAL A 399 27.19 -10.85 -4.64
CA VAL A 399 27.12 -11.34 -3.25
C VAL A 399 27.82 -10.39 -2.29
N HIS A 400 28.96 -9.83 -2.68
CA HIS A 400 29.69 -8.84 -1.88
C HIS A 400 28.84 -7.61 -1.58
N GLN A 401 28.17 -7.03 -2.58
CA GLN A 401 27.27 -5.88 -2.34
C GLN A 401 26.10 -6.23 -1.41
N ILE A 402 25.55 -7.43 -1.52
CA ILE A 402 24.48 -7.90 -0.63
C ILE A 402 25.01 -8.03 0.81
N ALA A 403 26.20 -8.58 1.00
CA ALA A 403 26.85 -8.71 2.30
C ALA A 403 27.13 -7.33 2.94
N GLU A 404 27.64 -6.36 2.17
CA GLU A 404 27.84 -4.98 2.63
C GLU A 404 26.54 -4.31 3.05
N VAL A 405 25.44 -4.60 2.37
CA VAL A 405 24.11 -4.10 2.74
C VAL A 405 23.59 -4.81 4.01
N ALA A 406 23.82 -6.10 4.16
CA ALA A 406 23.42 -6.86 5.34
C ALA A 406 24.09 -6.35 6.62
N LYS A 407 25.36 -5.91 6.54
CA LYS A 407 26.10 -5.30 7.66
C LYS A 407 25.47 -3.98 8.17
N LYS A 408 24.64 -3.31 7.36
CA LYS A 408 23.94 -2.06 7.72
C LYS A 408 22.55 -2.31 8.34
N VAL A 409 22.14 -3.57 8.53
CA VAL A 409 20.84 -3.91 9.11
C VAL A 409 20.94 -3.92 10.63
N GLU A 410 20.19 -3.05 11.29
CA GLU A 410 20.24 -2.86 12.74
C GLU A 410 18.88 -3.16 13.38
N LEU A 411 18.84 -4.06 14.36
CA LEU A 411 17.61 -4.38 15.08
C LEU A 411 17.23 -3.21 15.99
N ASN A 412 15.96 -2.81 15.96
CA ASN A 412 15.47 -1.68 16.76
C ASN A 412 14.30 -2.05 17.67
N SER A 413 13.40 -2.92 17.21
CA SER A 413 12.21 -3.31 17.99
C SER A 413 11.84 -4.77 17.81
N ILE A 414 11.26 -5.36 18.84
CA ILE A 414 10.67 -6.70 18.83
C ILE A 414 9.24 -6.60 19.37
N PHE A 415 8.28 -7.14 18.64
CA PHE A 415 6.92 -7.32 19.13
C PHE A 415 6.60 -8.81 19.18
N PHE A 416 6.20 -9.29 20.34
CA PHE A 416 5.81 -10.67 20.55
C PHE A 416 4.36 -10.74 21.03
N LEU A 417 3.53 -11.37 20.22
CA LEU A 417 2.15 -11.71 20.55
C LEU A 417 2.14 -13.13 21.10
N ASP A 418 2.10 -13.24 22.43
CA ASP A 418 2.04 -14.51 23.15
C ASP A 418 0.63 -15.10 22.99
N GLY A 419 0.55 -16.22 22.26
CA GLY A 419 -0.70 -16.91 21.96
C GLY A 419 -1.21 -17.80 23.10
N ARG A 420 -0.42 -18.02 24.17
CA ARG A 420 -0.81 -18.95 25.23
C ARG A 420 -2.15 -18.54 25.84
N ILE A 421 -2.98 -19.56 26.08
CA ILE A 421 -4.17 -19.44 26.91
C ILE A 421 -3.66 -19.22 28.33
N ASP A 422 -4.02 -18.10 28.95
CA ASP A 422 -3.89 -18.01 30.41
C ASP A 422 -4.93 -18.98 30.98
N ASP A 423 -4.49 -20.13 31.45
CA ASP A 423 -5.26 -20.95 32.40
C ASP A 423 -5.34 -20.16 33.71
N ALA A 424 -6.18 -19.14 33.74
CA ALA A 424 -6.45 -18.32 34.91
C ALA A 424 -7.97 -18.25 35.12
N ASN A 425 -8.46 -19.25 35.85
CA ASN A 425 -9.71 -19.37 36.63
C ASN A 425 -11.04 -18.92 36.01
#